data_AF-A0A0D3JQQ1-F1
#
_entry.id   AF-A0A0D3JQQ1-F1
#
_cell.length_a   1.000
_cell.length_b   1.000
_cell.length_c   1.000
_cell.angle_alpha   90.00
_cell.angle_beta   90.00
_cell.angle_gamma   90.00
#
_symmetry.space_group_name_H-M   'P 1'
#
loop_
_entity.id
_entity.type
_entity.pdbx_description
1 polymer ?
#
loop_
_entity_poly.entity_id
_entity_poly.type
_entity_poly.pdbx_seq_one_letter_code
_entity_poly.pdbx_strand_id
1 'polypeptide(L)'
;MTITSIAGKILPALATTTAAVSGLASLELLKLLQPDKPLSDFQNGFVNLALPLLAFSAPLAAPRHVFGREGITWTMWDHIMVDEGREITLDELRLLFSQRHL
;
A
#
# COMPACT_ATOMS: atom_id res chain seq x y z
N MET A 1 -24.97 -4.57 -30.21
CA MET A 1 -24.07 -5.04 -29.13
C MET A 1 -23.45 -3.89 -28.30
N THR A 2 -23.78 -2.62 -28.56
CA THR A 2 -23.15 -1.45 -27.90
C THR A 2 -23.98 -0.86 -26.74
N ILE A 3 -25.30 -0.83 -26.87
CA ILE A 3 -26.21 -0.27 -25.83
C ILE A 3 -26.10 -1.00 -24.50
N THR A 4 -25.97 -2.33 -24.51
CA THR A 4 -25.85 -3.14 -23.29
C THR A 4 -24.53 -2.89 -22.55
N SER A 5 -23.44 -2.67 -23.29
CA SER A 5 -22.12 -2.38 -22.70
C SER A 5 -22.07 -1.01 -22.03
N ILE A 6 -22.64 0.01 -22.70
CA ILE A 6 -22.63 1.40 -22.22
C ILE A 6 -23.59 1.60 -21.04
N ALA A 7 -24.80 1.02 -21.11
CA ALA A 7 -25.79 1.12 -20.03
C ALA A 7 -25.40 0.28 -18.80
N GLY A 8 -24.74 -0.88 -19.02
CA GLY A 8 -24.32 -1.78 -17.96
C GLY A 8 -22.96 -1.46 -17.33
N LYS A 9 -22.22 -0.46 -17.84
CA LYS A 9 -20.82 -0.15 -17.46
C LYS A 9 -19.94 -1.41 -17.44
N ILE A 10 -20.10 -2.26 -18.46
CA ILE A 10 -19.41 -3.55 -18.52
C ILE A 10 -17.93 -3.30 -18.79
N LEU A 11 -17.08 -3.71 -17.86
CA LEU A 11 -15.64 -3.74 -18.07
C LEU A 11 -15.28 -4.99 -18.88
N PRO A 12 -14.59 -4.85 -20.04
CA PRO A 12 -14.15 -6.01 -20.80
C PRO A 12 -13.10 -6.78 -20.01
N ALA A 13 -13.29 -8.10 -19.87
CA ALA A 13 -12.38 -8.98 -19.16
C ALA A 13 -12.15 -10.26 -19.98
N LEU A 14 -10.93 -10.77 -19.94
CA LEU A 14 -10.55 -12.04 -20.58
C LEU A 14 -9.77 -12.89 -19.57
N ALA A 15 -9.96 -14.21 -19.64
CA ALA A 15 -9.30 -15.12 -18.72
C ALA A 15 -7.76 -15.06 -18.83
N THR A 16 -7.22 -14.77 -20.01
CA THR A 16 -5.77 -14.69 -20.25
C THR A 16 -5.09 -13.53 -19.51
N THR A 17 -5.69 -12.33 -19.52
CA THR A 17 -5.16 -11.19 -18.75
C THR A 17 -5.29 -11.44 -17.25
N THR A 18 -6.37 -12.09 -16.82
CA THR A 18 -6.59 -12.45 -15.41
C THR A 18 -5.53 -13.45 -14.94
N ALA A 19 -5.31 -14.52 -15.70
CA ALA A 19 -4.29 -15.53 -15.39
C ALA A 19 -2.87 -14.94 -15.36
N ALA A 20 -2.54 -14.05 -16.31
CA ALA A 20 -1.25 -13.38 -16.35
C ALA A 20 -1.01 -12.52 -15.09
N VAL A 21 -1.98 -11.68 -14.71
CA VAL A 21 -1.88 -10.82 -13.53
C VAL A 21 -1.83 -11.64 -12.24
N SER A 22 -2.67 -12.67 -12.09
CA SER A 22 -2.65 -13.55 -10.92
C SER A 22 -1.33 -14.32 -10.80
N GLY A 23 -0.75 -14.76 -11.93
CA GLY A 23 0.56 -15.41 -11.95
C GLY A 23 1.68 -14.49 -11.46
N LEU A 24 1.73 -13.26 -11.96
CA LEU A 24 2.70 -12.26 -11.49
C LEU A 24 2.52 -11.90 -10.00
N ALA A 25 1.28 -11.73 -9.55
CA ALA A 25 0.98 -11.48 -8.14
C ALA A 25 1.44 -12.64 -7.23
N SER A 26 1.28 -13.88 -7.69
CA SER A 26 1.72 -15.07 -6.96
C SER A 26 3.25 -15.12 -6.82
N LEU A 27 4.00 -14.63 -7.80
CA LEU A 27 5.45 -14.52 -7.72
C LEU A 27 5.91 -13.50 -6.66
N GLU A 28 5.26 -12.33 -6.58
CA GLU A 28 5.57 -11.35 -5.52
C GLU A 28 5.18 -11.87 -4.14
N LEU A 29 4.11 -12.67 -4.03
CA LEU A 29 3.72 -13.32 -2.77
C LEU A 29 4.82 -14.27 -2.27
N LEU A 30 5.48 -15.02 -3.15
CA LEU A 30 6.62 -15.87 -2.78
C LEU A 30 7.81 -15.07 -2.24
N LYS A 31 7.99 -13.82 -2.69
CA LYS A 31 9.02 -12.93 -2.14
C LYS A 31 8.63 -12.43 -0.75
N LEU A 32 7.36 -12.13 -0.51
CA LEU A 32 6.86 -11.71 0.81
C LEU A 32 7.03 -12.78 1.90
N LEU A 33 6.97 -14.06 1.52
CA LEU A 33 7.16 -15.17 2.47
C LEU A 33 8.63 -15.37 2.89
N GLN A 34 9.59 -14.78 2.16
CA GLN A 34 11.00 -14.89 2.49
C GLN A 34 11.38 -13.79 3.50
N PRO A 35 12.13 -14.12 4.56
CA PRO A 35 12.62 -13.10 5.50
C PRO A 35 13.63 -12.16 4.83
N ASP A 36 13.70 -10.93 5.32
CA ASP A 36 14.72 -9.91 4.99
C ASP A 36 14.86 -9.55 3.49
N LYS A 37 13.77 -9.62 2.72
CA LYS A 37 13.78 -9.19 1.32
C LYS A 37 13.84 -7.65 1.20
N PRO A 38 14.86 -7.08 0.54
CA PRO A 38 14.94 -5.64 0.35
C PRO A 38 13.87 -5.15 -0.63
N LEU A 39 13.46 -3.89 -0.48
CA LEU A 39 12.43 -3.26 -1.34
C LEU A 39 12.78 -3.32 -2.83
N SER A 40 14.07 -3.32 -3.18
CA SER A 40 14.56 -3.41 -4.55
C SER A 40 14.21 -4.71 -5.27
N ASP A 41 13.93 -5.79 -4.53
CA ASP A 41 13.62 -7.10 -5.10
C ASP A 41 12.16 -7.21 -5.53
N PHE A 42 11.30 -6.32 -5.03
CA PHE A 42 9.89 -6.23 -5.39
C PHE A 42 9.71 -5.47 -6.69
N GLN A 43 8.70 -5.86 -7.47
CA GLN A 43 8.43 -5.23 -8.75
C GLN A 43 6.93 -5.04 -8.96
N ASN A 44 6.55 -3.84 -9.41
CA ASN A 44 5.23 -3.56 -9.94
C ASN A 44 5.20 -3.98 -11.41
N GLY A 45 4.29 -4.89 -11.77
CA GLY A 45 4.11 -5.35 -13.16
C GLY A 45 2.97 -4.61 -13.86
N PHE A 46 3.25 -4.10 -15.06
CA PHE A 46 2.27 -3.53 -15.99
C PHE A 46 2.18 -4.41 -17.24
N VAL A 47 0.97 -4.84 -17.58
CA VAL A 47 0.75 -5.80 -18.67
C VAL A 47 -0.25 -5.24 -19.67
N ASN A 48 0.11 -5.25 -20.95
CA ASN A 48 -0.78 -5.00 -22.07
C ASN A 48 -0.56 -6.07 -23.16
N LEU A 49 -1.40 -7.12 -23.13
CA LEU A 49 -1.30 -8.26 -24.05
C LEU A 49 -1.70 -7.94 -25.50
N ALA A 50 -2.31 -6.78 -25.77
CA ALA A 50 -2.59 -6.36 -27.14
C ALA A 50 -1.32 -5.88 -27.86
N LEU A 51 -0.36 -5.30 -27.12
CA LEU A 51 0.95 -4.84 -27.62
C LEU A 51 2.11 -5.73 -27.14
N PRO A 52 1.83 -7.01 -26.83
CA PRO A 52 2.65 -7.89 -25.98
C PRO A 52 3.62 -7.21 -24.99
N LEU A 53 3.16 -6.17 -24.29
CA LEU A 53 4.00 -5.36 -23.41
C LEU A 53 3.93 -5.87 -21.98
N LEU A 54 5.08 -6.19 -21.41
CA LEU A 54 5.27 -6.39 -19.98
C LEU A 54 6.35 -5.40 -19.52
N ALA A 55 5.99 -4.51 -18.60
CA ALA A 55 6.91 -3.55 -18.02
C ALA A 55 6.95 -3.71 -16.50
N PHE A 56 8.12 -3.54 -15.92
CA PHE A 56 8.33 -3.65 -14.49
C PHE A 56 8.94 -2.38 -13.93
N SER A 57 8.50 -1.97 -12.74
CA SER A 57 9.13 -0.87 -12.00
C SER A 57 9.34 -1.24 -10.55
N ALA A 58 10.40 -0.72 -9.94
CA ALA A 58 10.62 -0.87 -8.51
C ALA A 58 9.54 -0.09 -7.74
N PRO A 59 9.03 -0.61 -6.62
CA PRO A 59 8.12 0.13 -5.76
C PRO A 59 8.83 1.32 -5.11
N LEU A 60 8.07 2.39 -4.92
CA LEU A 60 8.55 3.57 -4.22
C LEU A 60 8.55 3.34 -2.71
N ALA A 61 9.59 3.81 -2.03
CA ALA A 61 9.61 3.84 -0.58
C ALA A 61 8.50 4.75 -0.04
N ALA A 62 7.97 4.40 1.13
CA ALA A 62 6.95 5.22 1.79
C ALA A 62 7.49 6.64 2.02
N PRO A 63 6.73 7.69 1.65
CA PRO A 63 7.11 9.07 1.94
C PRO A 63 7.33 9.27 3.44
N ARG A 64 8.44 9.93 3.77
CA ARG A 64 8.78 10.30 5.14
C ARG A 64 8.36 11.74 5.38
N HIS A 65 7.55 11.93 6.39
CA HIS A 65 7.08 13.24 6.84
C HIS A 65 7.71 13.56 8.19
N VAL A 66 8.06 14.83 8.38
CA VAL A 66 8.59 15.32 9.65
C VAL A 66 7.49 16.04 10.39
N PHE A 67 7.30 15.71 11.66
CA PHE A 67 6.28 16.30 12.52
C PHE A 67 6.87 16.71 13.89
N GLY A 68 6.36 17.82 14.43
CA GLY A 68 6.76 18.35 15.74
C GLY A 68 8.04 19.17 15.75
N ARG A 69 8.38 19.73 16.92
CA ARG A 69 9.60 20.52 17.16
C ARG A 69 10.88 19.67 17.22
N GLU A 70 10.76 18.40 17.55
CA GLU A 70 11.89 17.47 17.72
C GLU A 70 12.29 16.72 16.45
N GLY A 71 11.61 16.97 15.32
CA GLY A 71 11.99 16.37 14.03
C GLY A 71 11.63 14.88 13.89
N ILE A 72 10.58 14.42 14.58
CA ILE A 72 10.12 13.03 14.48
C ILE A 72 9.72 12.73 13.04
N THR A 73 10.36 11.73 12.45
CA THR A 73 10.06 11.26 11.10
C THR A 73 9.07 10.11 11.15
N TRP A 74 7.97 10.23 10.40
CA TRP A 74 6.91 9.23 10.32
C TRP A 74 6.54 8.92 8.88
N THR A 75 5.94 7.76 8.66
CA THR A 75 5.45 7.23 7.38
C THR A 75 4.00 6.78 7.51
N MET A 76 3.36 6.46 6.39
CA MET A 76 1.97 5.93 6.37
C MET A 76 1.77 4.67 7.22
N TRP A 77 2.84 3.91 7.49
CA TRP A 77 2.78 2.64 8.23
C TRP A 77 2.93 2.83 9.75
N ASP A 78 3.35 4.01 10.20
CA ASP A 78 3.55 4.31 11.61
C ASP A 78 2.22 4.67 12.27
N HIS A 79 2.05 4.25 13.52
CA HIS A 79 0.84 4.47 14.30
C HIS A 79 1.20 4.81 15.74
N ILE A 80 0.40 5.68 16.36
CA ILE A 80 0.57 6.08 17.76
C ILE A 80 -0.28 5.14 18.61
N MET A 81 0.40 4.24 19.31
CA MET A 81 -0.23 3.37 20.30
C MET A 81 -0.31 4.10 21.63
N VAL A 82 -1.52 4.31 22.12
CA VAL A 82 -1.78 4.83 23.47
C VAL A 82 -2.42 3.70 24.27
N ASP A 83 -1.61 3.04 25.09
CA ASP A 83 -2.08 2.01 26.02
C ASP A 83 -1.61 2.37 27.43
N GLU A 84 -2.51 2.95 28.21
CA GLU A 84 -2.27 3.35 29.60
C GLU A 84 -2.86 2.32 30.59
N GLY A 85 -3.35 1.16 30.11
CA GLY A 85 -3.94 0.11 30.94
C GLY A 85 -5.22 0.53 31.71
N ARG A 86 -5.75 1.71 31.42
CA ARG A 86 -6.96 2.30 32.02
C ARG A 86 -7.71 3.12 30.98
N GLU A 87 -8.99 3.35 31.22
CA GLU A 87 -9.75 4.36 30.47
C GLU A 87 -9.18 5.74 30.77
N ILE A 88 -8.79 6.45 29.72
CA ILE A 88 -8.27 7.82 29.79
C ILE A 88 -9.35 8.79 29.32
N THR A 89 -9.43 9.93 30.00
CA THR A 89 -10.30 11.04 29.58
C THR A 89 -9.67 11.82 28.43
N LEU A 90 -10.49 12.57 27.66
CA LEU A 90 -10.00 13.41 26.59
C LEU A 90 -9.01 14.49 27.07
N ASP A 91 -9.19 14.99 28.29
CA ASP A 91 -8.29 15.98 28.89
C ASP A 91 -6.93 15.37 29.23
N GLU A 92 -6.89 14.14 29.75
CA GLU A 92 -5.65 13.40 29.98
C GLU A 92 -4.96 13.06 28.65
N LEU A 93 -5.71 12.64 27.63
CA LEU A 93 -5.16 12.39 26.29
C LEU A 93 -4.51 13.65 25.72
N ARG A 94 -5.18 14.80 25.81
CA ARG A 94 -4.63 16.09 25.38
C ARG A 94 -3.34 16.42 26.13
N LEU A 95 -3.31 16.22 27.45
CA LEU A 95 -2.12 16.47 28.27
C LEU A 95 -0.95 15.56 27.84
N LEU A 96 -1.21 14.27 27.64
CA LEU A 96 -0.23 13.29 27.19
C LEU A 96 0.41 13.68 25.85
N PHE A 97 -0.40 14.04 24.85
CA PHE A 97 0.12 14.50 23.56
C PHE A 97 0.91 15.81 23.68
N SER A 98 0.49 16.73 24.56
CA SER A 98 1.19 18.01 24.77
C SER A 98 2.54 17.88 25.47
N GLN A 99 2.73 16.86 26.32
CA GLN A 99 3.98 16.63 27.04
C GLN A 99 4.96 15.75 26.27
N ARG A 100 4.46 14.86 25.41
CA ARG A 100 5.25 13.79 24.77
C ARG A 100 5.56 14.05 23.29
N HIS A 101 4.80 14.92 22.62
CA HIS A 101 4.85 15.06 21.15
C HIS A 101 4.82 16.51 20.61
N LEU A 102 4.78 17.55 21.45
CA LEU A 102 4.77 18.98 21.09
C LEU A 102 5.89 19.75 21.79
#